data_AF-A0A509CE09-F1
#
_entry.id   AF-A0A509CE09-F1
#
_cell.length_a   1.000
_cell.length_b   1.000
_cell.length_c   1.000
_cell.angle_alpha   90.00
_cell.angle_beta   90.00
_cell.angle_gamma   90.00
#
_symmetry.space_group_name_H-M   'P 1'
#
loop_
_entity.id
_entity.type
_entity.pdbx_description
1 polymer ?
#
loop_
_entity_poly.entity_id
_entity_poly.type
_entity_poly.pdbx_seq_one_letter_code
_entity_poly.pdbx_strand_id
1 'polypeptide(L)' 'MSPTIELLCGHRSIRHFTDEPVTDAQREAIIAAARSTSSSSFLQCSSIIRITDRGAARGVSAPDGRAKACGAGR' A
#
# COMPACT_ATOMS: atom_id res chain seq x y z
N MET A 1 4.34 20.28 -17.47
CA MET A 1 5.04 19.91 -16.21
C MET A 1 5.60 18.50 -16.40
N SER A 2 6.37 17.93 -15.47
CA SER A 2 6.74 16.51 -15.59
C SER A 2 5.63 15.62 -15.03
N PRO A 3 5.39 14.41 -15.58
CA PRO A 3 4.35 13.50 -15.10
C PRO A 3 4.46 13.18 -13.60
N THR A 4 5.68 13.11 -13.07
CA THR A 4 5.93 12.85 -11.64
C THR A 4 5.42 13.98 -10.75
N ILE A 5 5.67 15.24 -11.13
CA ILE A 5 5.24 16.39 -10.32
C ILE A 5 3.71 16.51 -10.35
N GLU A 6 3.08 16.28 -11.51
CA GLU A 6 1.61 16.29 -11.65
C GLU A 6 0.96 15.21 -10.77
N LEU A 7 1.53 14.00 -10.75
CA LEU A 7 1.05 12.89 -9.91
C LEU A 7 1.14 13.24 -8.41
N LEU A 8 2.25 13.83 -7.98
CA LEU A 8 2.45 14.21 -6.58
C LEU A 8 1.48 15.29 -6.13
N CYS A 9 1.28 16.34 -6.94
CA CYS A 9 0.35 17.43 -6.65
C CYS A 9 -1.12 17.00 -6.68
N GLY A 10 -1.46 15.95 -7.45
CA GLY A 10 -2.81 15.40 -7.55
C GLY A 10 -3.18 14.35 -6.48
N HIS A 11 -2.31 14.08 -5.49
CA HIS A 11 -2.54 13.04 -4.49
C HIS A 11 -3.81 13.30 -3.65
N ARG A 12 -4.65 12.26 -3.53
CA ARG A 12 -5.83 12.23 -2.64
C ARG A 12 -5.99 10.86 -1.98
N SER A 13 -6.37 10.84 -0.71
CA SER A 13 -6.58 9.58 0.03
C SER A 13 -7.88 8.90 -0.40
N ILE A 14 -7.76 7.80 -1.15
CA ILE A 14 -8.88 6.95 -1.55
C ILE A 14 -9.32 6.07 -0.38
N ARG A 15 -10.64 5.96 -0.18
CA ARG A 15 -11.23 5.22 0.94
C ARG A 15 -12.29 4.20 0.53
N HIS A 16 -12.58 4.11 -0.76
CA HIS A 16 -13.51 3.19 -1.39
C HIS A 16 -12.75 2.44 -2.47
N PHE A 17 -12.71 1.11 -2.38
CA PHE A 17 -11.92 0.25 -3.25
C PHE A 17 -12.81 -0.80 -3.89
N THR A 18 -12.42 -1.27 -5.06
CA THR A 18 -13.04 -2.42 -5.72
C THR A 18 -12.52 -3.73 -5.12
N ASP A 19 -13.12 -4.85 -5.51
CA ASP A 19 -12.60 -6.20 -5.19
C ASP A 19 -11.49 -6.67 -6.15
N GLU A 20 -11.01 -5.78 -7.04
CA GLU A 20 -9.96 -6.11 -8.00
C GLU A 20 -8.61 -6.28 -7.29
N PRO A 21 -7.92 -7.42 -7.48
CA PRO A 21 -6.66 -7.66 -6.81
C PRO A 21 -5.53 -6.81 -7.39
N VAL A 22 -4.61 -6.40 -6.52
CA VAL A 22 -3.34 -5.79 -6.96
C VAL A 22 -2.48 -6.89 -7.59
N THR A 23 -2.07 -6.67 -8.83
CA THR A 23 -1.21 -7.63 -9.56
C THR A 23 0.17 -7.75 -8.90
N ASP A 24 0.83 -8.89 -9.11
CA ASP A 24 2.19 -9.09 -8.61
C ASP A 24 3.17 -8.06 -9.16
N ALA A 25 3.09 -7.72 -10.45
CA ALA A 25 3.97 -6.72 -11.05
C ALA A 25 3.81 -5.33 -10.40
N GLN A 26 2.57 -4.91 -10.13
CA GLN A 26 2.31 -3.65 -9.42
C GLN A 26 2.83 -3.71 -7.98
N ARG A 27 2.64 -4.84 -7.30
CA ARG A 27 3.13 -5.05 -5.93
C ARG A 27 4.65 -4.94 -5.86
N GLU A 28 5.36 -5.66 -6.74
CA GLU A 28 6.82 -5.63 -6.78
C GLU A 28 7.33 -4.21 -7.07
N ALA A 29 6.68 -3.48 -7.98
CA ALA A 29 7.02 -2.09 -8.26
C ALA A 29 6.85 -1.17 -7.03
N ILE A 30 5.77 -1.35 -6.27
CA ILE A 30 5.52 -0.58 -5.02
C ILE A 30 6.59 -0.89 -3.97
N ILE A 31 6.92 -2.16 -3.76
CA ILE A 31 7.93 -2.57 -2.78
C ILE A 31 9.31 -2.08 -3.20
N ALA A 32 9.65 -2.16 -4.49
CA ALA A 32 10.90 -1.64 -5.03
C ALA A 32 11.01 -0.13 -4.79
N ALA A 33 9.96 0.63 -5.10
CA ALA A 33 9.92 2.08 -4.86
C ALA A 33 10.11 2.42 -3.37
N ALA A 34 9.45 1.68 -2.46
CA ALA A 34 9.60 1.87 -1.03
C ALA A 34 11.05 1.64 -0.57
N ARG A 35 11.70 0.58 -1.05
CA ARG A 35 13.09 0.24 -0.73
C ARG A 35 14.11 1.24 -1.31
N SER A 36 13.78 1.93 -2.38
CA SER A 36 14.63 2.96 -3.00
C SER A 36 14.61 4.30 -2.26
N THR A 37 13.80 4.44 -1.21
CA THR A 37 13.75 5.69 -0.43
C THR A 37 15.00 5.83 0.43
N SER A 38 15.46 7.07 0.61
CA SER A 38 16.58 7.37 1.53
C SER A 38 16.26 6.87 2.95
N SER A 39 17.25 6.28 3.60
CA SER A 39 17.15 5.78 4.97
C SER A 39 18.30 6.35 5.80
N SER A 40 17.99 6.79 7.01
CA SER A 40 19.00 7.31 7.94
C SER A 40 20.10 6.27 8.14
N SER A 41 21.34 6.66 7.87
CA SER A 41 22.53 5.80 8.00
C SER A 41 22.40 4.44 7.31
N PHE A 42 21.58 4.34 6.24
CA PHE A 42 21.30 3.11 5.53
C PHE A 42 20.71 1.97 6.40
N LEU A 43 20.08 2.31 7.54
CA LEU A 43 19.65 1.31 8.52
C LEU A 43 18.43 0.49 8.10
N GLN A 44 17.59 1.02 7.21
CA GLN A 44 16.36 0.36 6.74
C GLN A 44 15.44 -0.10 7.89
N CYS A 45 15.25 0.75 8.90
CA CYS A 45 14.43 0.48 10.10
C CYS A 45 12.91 0.44 9.86
N SER A 46 12.47 -0.12 8.73
CA SER A 46 11.06 -0.25 8.37
C SER A 46 10.78 -1.65 7.87
N SER A 47 9.65 -2.24 8.28
CA SER A 47 9.18 -3.55 7.82
C SER A 47 7.85 -3.40 7.11
N ILE A 48 7.68 -4.08 5.98
CA ILE A 48 6.42 -4.11 5.21
C ILE A 48 5.77 -5.47 5.45
N ILE A 49 4.56 -5.48 6.04
CA ILE A 49 3.80 -6.70 6.29
C ILE A 49 2.59 -6.71 5.35
N ARG A 50 2.52 -7.70 4.47
CA ARG A 50 1.35 -7.94 3.61
C ARG A 50 0.37 -8.86 4.32
N ILE A 51 -0.86 -8.39 4.48
CA ILE A 51 -1.97 -9.18 5.02
C ILE A 51 -2.88 -9.57 3.86
N THR A 52 -2.94 -10.86 3.54
CA THR A 52 -3.87 -11.42 2.53
C THR A 52 -5.09 -12.08 3.17
N ASP A 53 -4.94 -12.57 4.41
CA ASP A 53 -6.03 -13.23 5.12
C ASP A 53 -7.09 -12.20 5.54
N ARG A 54 -8.34 -12.48 5.13
CA ARG A 54 -9.47 -11.59 5.42
C ARG A 54 -9.86 -11.58 6.89
N GLY A 55 -9.61 -12.66 7.63
CA GLY A 55 -9.84 -12.73 9.07
C GLY A 55 -8.91 -11.78 9.84
N ALA A 56 -7.62 -11.87 9.53
CA ALA A 56 -6.58 -11.01 10.07
C ALA A 56 -6.77 -9.53 9.67
N ALA A 57 -7.11 -9.26 8.40
CA ALA A 57 -7.38 -7.91 7.93
C ALA A 57 -8.56 -7.25 8.66
N ARG A 58 -9.61 -8.04 8.96
CA ARG A 58 -10.75 -7.56 9.76
C ARG A 58 -10.32 -7.19 11.17
N GLY A 59 -9.50 -8.02 11.82
CA GLY A 59 -8.96 -7.76 13.15
C GLY A 59 -8.13 -6.47 13.21
N VAL A 60 -7.31 -6.20 12.20
CA VAL A 60 -6.53 -4.95 12.09
C VAL A 60 -7.42 -3.74 11.77
N SER A 61 -8.53 -3.91 11.06
CA SER A 61 -9.48 -2.83 10.76
C SER A 61 -10.43 -2.47 11.91
N ALA A 62 -10.57 -3.36 12.90
CA ALA A 62 -11.55 -3.28 13.97
C ALA A 62 -11.37 -2.11 14.97
N PRO A 63 -10.15 -1.71 15.40
CA PRO A 63 -10.03 -0.61 16.37
C PRO A 63 -10.47 0.76 15.81
N ASP A 64 -10.47 0.95 14.49
CA ASP A 64 -10.78 2.23 13.84
C ASP A 64 -12.12 2.27 13.06
N GLY A 65 -12.91 1.19 13.08
CA GLY A 65 -14.28 1.15 12.51
C GLY A 65 -14.41 1.41 11.00
N ARG A 66 -13.30 1.43 10.24
CA ARG A 66 -13.30 1.67 8.79
C ARG A 66 -12.77 0.46 8.04
N ALA A 67 -13.67 -0.47 7.67
CA ALA A 67 -13.35 -1.57 6.77
C ALA A 67 -12.90 -1.01 5.41
N LYS A 68 -11.60 -1.10 5.12
CA LYS A 68 -10.98 -0.68 3.85
C LYS A 68 -10.02 -1.75 3.37
N ALA A 69 -10.54 -2.92 3.07
CA ALA A 69 -9.75 -3.97 2.46
C ALA A 69 -10.15 -4.06 0.99
N CYS A 70 -9.18 -3.84 0.10
CA CYS A 70 -9.28 -4.25 -1.30
C CYS A 70 -9.18 -5.79 -1.35
N GLY A 71 -9.98 -6.43 -2.20
CA GLY A 71 -10.09 -7.88 -2.28
C GLY A 71 -8.75 -8.58 -2.54
N ALA A 72 -8.36 -9.48 -1.65
CA ALA A 72 -7.18 -10.33 -1.84
C ALA A 72 -7.46 -11.40 -2.92
N GLY A 73 -7.01 -11.15 -4.15
CA GLY A 73 -6.71 -12.20 -5.12
C GLY A 73 -5.38 -12.86 -4.80
N ARG A 74 -5.25 -14.15 -5.13
CA ARG A 74 -4.06 -14.96 -4.87
C ARG A 74 -2.80 -14.34 -5.44
#